data_AF-A0AA37TMG7-F1
#
_entry.id   AF-A0AA37TMG7-F1
#
_cell.length_a   1.000
_cell.length_b   1.000
_cell.length_c   1.000
_cell.angle_alpha   90.00
_cell.angle_beta   90.00
_cell.angle_gamma   90.00
#
_symmetry.space_group_name_H-M   'P 1'
#
loop_
_entity.id
_entity.type
_entity.pdbx_description
1 polymer ?
#
loop_
_entity_poly.entity_id
_entity_poly.type
_entity_poly.pdbx_seq_one_letter_code
_entity_poly.pdbx_strand_id
1 'polypeptide(L)'
;MKLHYLRVRRVRGLAMPLPPMPKRPIGPPVLFAFRDVSIRTRADAVEASGSWEGFLFDMADIYTGDAVDLPSNFLQLVERLVPRAELQAHREEMGDLIRARQGANLRHLRQVLDEARRPKPGLVARLFGRAA
;
A
#
# COMPACT_ATOMS: atom_id res chain seq x y z
N MET A 1 19.42 21.03 -39.40
CA MET A 1 19.42 22.51 -39.54
C MET A 1 19.21 23.32 -38.24
N LYS A 2 18.74 22.73 -37.11
CA LYS A 2 18.53 23.47 -35.84
C LYS A 2 19.78 24.09 -35.21
N LEU A 3 20.95 23.47 -35.38
CA LEU A 3 22.17 23.90 -34.70
C LEU A 3 22.74 25.23 -35.24
N HIS A 4 22.67 25.43 -36.56
CA HIS A 4 23.14 26.67 -37.21
C HIS A 4 22.29 27.87 -36.77
N TYR A 5 20.97 27.69 -36.73
CA TYR A 5 20.02 28.68 -36.23
C TYR A 5 20.31 29.10 -34.78
N LEU A 6 20.58 28.14 -33.88
CA LEU A 6 20.92 28.44 -32.48
C LEU A 6 22.27 29.17 -32.34
N ARG A 7 23.28 28.79 -33.13
CA ARG A 7 24.59 29.46 -33.15
C ARG A 7 24.48 30.91 -33.60
N VAL A 8 23.73 31.18 -34.67
CA VAL A 8 23.53 32.54 -35.19
C VAL A 8 22.82 33.43 -34.16
N ARG A 9 21.78 32.94 -33.48
CA ARG A 9 21.09 33.71 -32.43
C ARG A 9 22.00 34.03 -31.25
N ARG A 10 22.81 33.06 -30.80
CA ARG A 10 23.78 33.27 -29.70
C ARG A 10 24.82 34.34 -30.06
N VAL A 11 25.38 34.32 -31.27
CA VAL A 11 26.35 35.33 -31.73
C VAL A 11 25.71 36.72 -31.85
N ARG A 12 24.43 36.78 -32.25
CA ARG A 12 23.70 38.05 -32.42
C ARG A 12 23.03 38.57 -31.14
N GLY A 13 23.24 37.93 -29.98
CA GLY A 13 22.59 38.33 -28.72
C GLY A 13 21.06 38.22 -28.74
N LEU A 14 20.49 37.44 -29.65
CA LEU A 14 19.05 37.26 -29.76
C LEU A 14 18.56 36.27 -28.71
N ALA A 15 17.35 36.49 -28.17
CA ALA A 15 16.73 35.61 -27.18
C ALA A 15 16.79 34.13 -27.61
N MET A 16 17.20 33.23 -26.73
CA MET A 16 17.26 31.80 -27.07
C MET A 16 15.84 31.19 -27.06
N PRO A 17 15.53 30.24 -27.95
CA PRO A 17 14.29 29.49 -27.81
C PRO A 17 14.30 28.75 -26.48
N LEU A 18 13.15 28.72 -25.80
CA LEU A 18 12.98 27.98 -24.56
C LEU A 18 13.34 26.51 -24.79
N PRO A 19 14.03 25.86 -23.84
CA PRO A 19 14.26 24.43 -23.92
C PRO A 19 12.89 23.72 -24.02
N PRO A 20 12.81 22.61 -24.79
CA PRO A 20 11.57 21.85 -24.86
C PRO A 20 11.15 21.46 -23.44
N MET A 21 9.87 21.66 -23.16
CA MET A 21 9.29 21.32 -21.86
C MET A 21 9.58 19.85 -21.54
N PRO A 22 10.04 19.52 -20.32
CA PRO A 22 10.35 18.14 -19.98
C PRO A 22 9.08 17.29 -20.12
N LYS A 23 9.17 16.19 -20.88
CA LYS A 23 8.05 15.24 -21.08
C LYS A 23 7.69 14.46 -19.81
N ARG A 24 8.53 14.52 -18.76
CA ARG A 24 8.35 13.77 -17.52
C ARG A 24 7.97 14.72 -16.40
N PRO A 25 7.06 14.31 -15.49
CA PRO A 25 6.72 15.10 -14.32
C PRO A 25 8.00 15.36 -13.49
N ILE A 26 8.10 16.56 -12.93
CA ILE A 26 9.28 17.05 -12.18
C ILE A 26 9.42 16.36 -10.80
N GLY A 27 8.54 15.40 -10.47
CA GLY A 27 8.51 14.71 -9.18
C GLY A 27 9.11 13.30 -9.20
N PRO A 28 9.23 12.67 -8.01
CA PRO A 28 9.60 11.27 -7.89
C PRO A 28 8.62 10.38 -8.69
N PRO A 29 9.08 9.24 -9.23
CA PRO A 29 8.21 8.32 -9.94
C PRO A 29 7.12 7.78 -9.01
N VAL A 30 5.92 7.57 -9.56
CA VAL A 30 4.84 6.86 -8.85
C VAL A 30 5.27 5.41 -8.66
N LEU A 31 5.18 4.92 -7.42
CA LEU A 31 5.50 3.54 -7.07
C LEU A 31 4.28 2.65 -7.25
N PHE A 32 3.12 3.07 -6.76
CA PHE A 32 1.83 2.39 -6.89
C PHE A 32 0.67 3.34 -6.55
N ALA A 33 -0.57 2.92 -6.82
CA ALA A 33 -1.77 3.63 -6.41
C ALA A 33 -2.41 2.96 -5.18
N PHE A 34 -2.91 3.75 -4.24
CA PHE A 34 -3.55 3.27 -3.01
C PHE A 34 -4.67 4.23 -2.60
N ARG A 35 -5.90 3.73 -2.43
CA ARG A 35 -7.11 4.51 -2.07
C ARG A 35 -7.23 5.82 -2.86
N ASP A 36 -7.11 5.71 -4.18
CA ASP A 36 -7.14 6.84 -5.15
C ASP A 36 -5.96 7.81 -5.09
N VAL A 37 -4.98 7.58 -4.20
CA VAL A 37 -3.75 8.38 -4.10
C VAL A 37 -2.61 7.70 -4.87
N SER A 38 -1.89 8.48 -5.67
CA SER A 38 -0.66 8.03 -6.34
C SER A 38 0.52 8.14 -5.38
N ILE A 39 0.99 7.02 -4.86
CA ILE A 39 2.07 6.98 -3.86
C ILE A 39 3.43 7.16 -4.54
N ARG A 40 4.12 8.24 -4.19
CA ARG A 40 5.49 8.55 -4.64
C ARG A 40 6.46 8.67 -3.46
N THR A 41 5.94 9.10 -2.32
CA THR A 41 6.69 9.44 -1.11
C THR A 41 5.93 9.00 0.15
N ARG A 42 6.63 9.00 1.29
CA ARG A 42 6.02 8.74 2.60
C ARG A 42 4.89 9.71 2.93
N ALA A 43 4.98 10.97 2.47
CA ALA A 43 3.94 11.97 2.70
C ALA A 43 2.62 11.58 2.02
N ASP A 44 2.69 11.07 0.79
CA ASP A 44 1.49 10.61 0.06
C ASP A 44 0.84 9.41 0.78
N ALA A 45 1.66 8.54 1.38
CA ALA A 45 1.17 7.41 2.18
C ALA A 45 0.46 7.87 3.47
N VAL A 46 1.01 8.87 4.14
CA VAL A 46 0.38 9.51 5.31
C VAL A 46 -0.91 10.22 4.91
N GLU A 47 -0.95 10.89 3.76
CA GLU A 47 -2.16 11.53 3.24
C GLU A 47 -3.27 10.50 2.97
N ALA A 48 -2.92 9.34 2.41
CA ALA A 48 -3.88 8.30 2.06
C ALA A 48 -4.47 7.54 3.27
N SER A 49 -3.71 7.39 4.36
CA SER A 49 -4.14 6.63 5.56
C SER A 49 -4.27 7.48 6.84
N GLY A 50 -4.04 8.79 6.76
CA GLY A 50 -4.07 9.73 7.89
C GLY A 50 -2.82 9.70 8.78
N SER A 51 -2.15 8.56 8.90
CA SER A 51 -0.86 8.42 9.59
C SER A 51 0.03 7.38 8.94
N TRP A 52 1.31 7.38 9.31
CA TRP A 52 2.26 6.37 8.81
C TRP A 52 1.93 4.99 9.38
N GLU A 53 1.61 4.92 10.66
CA GLU A 53 1.25 3.69 11.36
C GLU A 53 -0.05 3.10 10.79
N GLY A 54 -1.03 3.97 10.49
CA GLY A 54 -2.28 3.56 9.83
C GLY A 54 -2.02 3.00 8.43
N PHE A 55 -1.11 3.64 7.68
CA PHE A 55 -0.67 3.13 6.38
C PHE A 55 -0.03 1.74 6.52
N LEU A 56 0.90 1.53 7.47
CA LEU A 56 1.53 0.22 7.68
C LEU A 56 0.52 -0.87 8.04
N PHE A 57 -0.47 -0.53 8.87
CA PHE A 57 -1.54 -1.44 9.23
C PHE A 57 -2.37 -1.84 8.00
N ASP A 58 -2.77 -0.87 7.17
CA ASP A 58 -3.47 -1.11 5.92
C ASP A 58 -2.65 -1.98 4.96
N MET A 59 -1.34 -1.74 4.87
CA MET A 59 -0.43 -2.54 4.03
C MET A 59 -0.30 -3.98 4.52
N ALA A 60 -0.22 -4.19 5.84
CA ALA A 60 -0.18 -5.53 6.43
C ALA A 60 -1.50 -6.29 6.21
N ASP A 61 -2.64 -5.60 6.31
CA ASP A 61 -3.95 -6.17 6.01
C ASP A 61 -4.08 -6.57 4.53
N ILE A 62 -3.63 -5.71 3.62
CA ILE A 62 -3.63 -5.98 2.18
C ILE A 62 -2.69 -7.13 1.84
N TYR A 63 -1.50 -7.18 2.44
CA TYR A 63 -0.52 -8.24 2.21
C TYR A 63 -0.97 -9.61 2.72
N THR A 64 -1.77 -9.65 3.79
CA THR A 64 -2.24 -10.90 4.41
C THR A 64 -3.63 -11.32 3.97
N GLY A 65 -4.35 -10.48 3.25
CA GLY A 65 -5.67 -10.79 2.69
C GLY A 65 -5.59 -11.61 1.41
N ASP A 66 -6.58 -12.48 1.21
CA ASP A 66 -6.66 -13.37 0.03
C ASP A 66 -7.09 -12.66 -1.27
N ALA A 67 -7.35 -11.35 -1.24
CA ALA A 67 -8.17 -10.67 -2.26
C ALA A 67 -7.42 -9.69 -3.19
N VAL A 68 -6.10 -9.56 -3.11
CA VAL A 68 -5.37 -8.59 -3.95
C VAL A 68 -4.17 -9.25 -4.62
N ASP A 69 -4.17 -9.26 -5.96
CA ASP A 69 -3.00 -9.55 -6.80
C ASP A 69 -1.96 -8.43 -6.60
N LEU A 70 -1.32 -8.43 -5.44
CA LEU A 70 -0.21 -7.54 -5.19
C LEU A 70 0.98 -7.96 -6.06
N PRO A 71 1.71 -7.00 -6.64
CA PRO A 71 2.93 -7.35 -7.34
C PRO A 71 3.89 -8.01 -6.34
N SER A 72 4.64 -9.03 -6.78
CA SER A 72 5.55 -9.80 -5.92
C SER A 72 6.63 -8.96 -5.23
N ASN A 73 6.86 -7.74 -5.73
CA ASN A 73 7.79 -6.76 -5.17
C ASN A 73 7.11 -5.69 -4.29
N PHE A 74 5.86 -5.87 -3.89
CA PHE A 74 5.08 -4.86 -3.16
C PHE A 74 5.78 -4.36 -1.89
N LEU A 75 6.29 -5.26 -1.05
CA LEU A 75 7.05 -4.87 0.15
C LEU A 75 8.31 -4.07 -0.20
N GLN A 76 8.98 -4.42 -1.31
CA GLN A 76 10.14 -3.66 -1.79
C GLN A 76 9.74 -2.27 -2.29
N LEU A 77 8.53 -2.10 -2.83
CA LEU A 77 8.01 -0.78 -3.20
C LEU A 77 7.72 0.06 -1.95
N VAL A 78 7.17 -0.53 -0.89
CA VAL A 78 6.95 0.15 0.39
C VAL A 78 8.28 0.57 1.03
N GLU A 79 9.31 -0.28 1.00
CA GLU A 79 10.65 0.05 1.51
C GLU A 79 11.25 1.29 0.82
N ARG A 80 10.90 1.59 -0.43
CA ARG A 80 11.39 2.79 -1.13
C ARG A 80 10.83 4.09 -0.58
N LEU A 81 9.77 4.03 0.25
CA LEU A 81 9.20 5.18 0.95
C LEU A 81 9.98 5.51 2.24
N VAL A 82 10.83 4.61 2.70
CA VAL A 82 11.51 4.71 3.99
C VAL A 82 12.98 5.12 3.79
N PRO A 83 13.49 6.09 4.58
CA PRO A 83 14.91 6.43 4.56
C PRO A 83 15.79 5.21 4.83
N ARG A 84 16.93 5.09 4.15
CA ARG A 84 17.83 3.92 4.30
C ARG A 84 18.26 3.63 5.74
N ALA A 85 18.40 4.66 6.56
CA ALA A 85 18.75 4.54 7.97
C ALA A 85 17.67 3.86 8.82
N GLU A 86 16.40 3.94 8.39
CA GLU A 86 15.23 3.42 9.11
C GLU A 86 14.76 2.05 8.58
N LEU A 87 15.34 1.56 7.47
CA LEU A 87 14.86 0.35 6.78
C LEU A 87 14.85 -0.89 7.67
N GLN A 88 15.87 -1.07 8.52
CA GLN A 88 15.96 -2.25 9.36
C GLN A 88 14.84 -2.27 10.41
N ALA A 89 14.63 -1.15 11.11
CA ALA A 89 13.54 -1.00 12.08
C ALA A 89 12.17 -1.16 11.40
N HIS A 90 12.00 -0.57 10.22
CA HIS A 90 10.77 -0.69 9.44
C HIS A 90 10.47 -2.14 9.02
N ARG A 91 11.49 -2.91 8.61
CA ARG A 91 11.32 -4.34 8.28
C ARG A 91 10.86 -5.16 9.47
N GLU A 92 11.42 -4.87 10.64
CA GLU A 92 11.04 -5.53 11.90
C GLU A 92 9.58 -5.23 12.25
N GLU A 93 9.21 -3.94 12.24
CA GLU A 93 7.84 -3.48 12.48
C GLU A 93 6.83 -4.11 11.52
N MET A 94 7.10 -4.07 10.21
CA MET A 94 6.24 -4.70 9.21
C MET A 94 6.14 -6.21 9.42
N GLY A 95 7.24 -6.87 9.79
CA GLY A 95 7.25 -8.28 10.13
C GLY A 95 6.36 -8.61 11.33
N ASP A 96 6.40 -7.78 12.37
CA ASP A 96 5.55 -7.93 13.56
C ASP A 96 4.07 -7.73 13.23
N LEU A 97 3.73 -6.70 12.45
CA LEU A 97 2.36 -6.43 12.01
C LEU A 97 1.79 -7.58 11.18
N ILE A 98 2.56 -8.08 10.20
CA ILE A 98 2.15 -9.21 9.36
C ILE A 98 1.93 -10.47 10.21
N ARG A 99 2.85 -10.79 11.13
CA ARG A 99 2.69 -11.93 12.05
C ARG A 99 1.47 -11.78 12.95
N ALA A 100 1.28 -10.60 13.53
CA ALA A 100 0.13 -10.31 14.38
C ALA A 100 -1.18 -10.50 13.61
N ARG A 101 -1.23 -10.04 12.35
CA ARG A 101 -2.41 -10.15 11.51
C ARG A 101 -2.70 -11.57 11.05
N GLN A 102 -1.69 -12.31 10.61
CA GLN A 102 -1.81 -13.74 10.30
C GLN A 102 -2.32 -14.52 11.51
N GLY A 103 -1.77 -14.26 12.70
CA GLY A 103 -2.25 -14.86 13.95
C GLY A 103 -3.70 -14.51 14.28
N ALA A 104 -4.13 -13.27 14.03
CA ALA A 104 -5.52 -12.86 14.20
C ALA A 104 -6.46 -13.56 13.21
N ASN A 105 -6.08 -13.66 11.93
CA ASN A 105 -6.85 -14.37 10.90
C ASN A 105 -7.01 -15.85 11.25
N LEU A 106 -5.94 -16.51 11.72
CA LEU A 106 -5.99 -17.91 12.16
C LEU A 106 -6.92 -18.11 13.37
N ARG A 107 -6.88 -17.19 14.35
CA ARG A 107 -7.82 -17.22 15.49
C ARG A 107 -9.27 -17.05 15.05
N HIS A 108 -9.52 -16.13 14.12
CA HIS A 108 -10.86 -15.91 13.58
C HIS A 108 -11.38 -17.15 12.82
N LEU A 109 -10.57 -17.73 11.93
CA LEU A 109 -10.92 -18.97 11.23
C LEU A 109 -11.21 -20.12 12.20
N ARG A 110 -10.40 -20.25 13.26
CA ARG A 110 -10.63 -21.26 14.29
C ARG A 110 -11.96 -21.05 15.01
N GLN A 111 -12.32 -19.82 15.35
CA GLN A 111 -13.60 -19.51 15.99
C GLN A 111 -14.77 -19.86 15.06
N VAL A 112 -14.69 -19.49 13.77
CA VAL A 112 -15.71 -19.83 12.77
C VAL A 112 -15.88 -21.34 12.63
N LEU A 113 -14.78 -22.09 12.60
CA LEU A 113 -14.80 -23.55 12.55
C LEU A 113 -15.40 -24.17 13.82
N ASP A 114 -15.07 -23.66 14.99
CA ASP A 114 -15.61 -24.12 16.28
C ASP A 114 -17.11 -23.81 16.40
N GLU A 115 -17.57 -22.66 15.92
CA GLU A 115 -18.99 -22.31 15.83
C GLU A 115 -19.75 -23.20 14.83
N ALA A 116 -19.16 -23.52 13.68
CA ALA A 116 -19.74 -24.44 12.71
C ALA A 116 -19.81 -25.88 13.23
N ARG A 117 -18.91 -26.29 14.13
CA ARG A 117 -18.91 -27.60 14.79
C ARG A 117 -19.88 -27.71 15.96
N ARG A 118 -20.42 -26.60 16.49
CA ARG A 118 -21.44 -26.67 17.53
C ARG A 118 -22.72 -27.29 16.95
N PRO A 119 -23.23 -28.39 17.53
CA PRO A 119 -24.49 -28.96 17.09
C PRO A 119 -25.59 -27.92 17.29
N LYS A 120 -26.22 -27.46 16.20
CA LYS A 120 -27.41 -26.61 16.32
C LYS A 120 -28.49 -27.44 17.04
N PRO A 121 -29.12 -26.92 18.11
CA PRO A 121 -30.20 -27.66 18.76
C PRO A 121 -31.27 -27.92 17.71
N GLY A 122 -31.56 -29.21 17.50
CA GLY A 122 -32.57 -29.65 16.54
C GLY A 122 -33.90 -28.95 16.85
N LEU A 123 -34.68 -28.68 15.81
CA LEU A 123 -35.96 -27.95 15.89
C LEU A 123 -36.90 -28.52 16.99
N VAL A 124 -36.78 -29.82 17.27
CA VAL A 124 -37.48 -30.55 18.35
C VAL A 124 -37.07 -30.07 19.75
N ALA A 125 -35.78 -29.87 20.02
CA ALA A 125 -35.31 -29.36 21.32
C ALA A 125 -35.79 -27.91 21.60
N ARG A 126 -36.03 -27.13 20.54
CA ARG A 126 -36.59 -25.76 20.65
C ARG A 126 -38.10 -25.75 20.86
N LEU A 127 -38.82 -26.73 20.34
CA LEU A 127 -40.28 -26.83 20.48
C LEU A 127 -40.72 -27.47 21.80
N PHE A 128 -39.90 -28.37 22.38
CA PHE A 128 -40.25 -29.12 23.59
C PHE A 128 -39.47 -28.73 24.85
N GLY A 129 -38.56 -27.74 24.77
CA GLY A 129 -37.73 -27.31 25.91
C GLY A 129 -38.37 -26.29 26.87
N ARG A 130 -39.65 -25.91 26.68
CA ARG A 130 -40.36 -24.98 27.57
C ARG A 130 -41.66 -25.59 28.09
N ALA A 131 -41.52 -26.67 28.86
CA ALA A 131 -42.58 -27.21 29.71
C ALA A 131 -41.95 -28.00 30.86
N ALA A 132 -41.43 -27.28 31.86
CA ALA A 132 -41.31 -27.68 33.26
C ALA A 132 -40.95 -26.45 34.09
#